data_AF-A0A1E1KAI3-F1
#
_entry.id   AF-A0A1E1KAI3-F1
#
_cell.length_a   1.000
_cell.length_b   1.000
_cell.length_c   1.000
_cell.angle_alpha   90.00
_cell.angle_beta   90.00
_cell.angle_gamma   90.00
#
_symmetry.space_group_name_H-M   'P 1'
#
loop_
_entity.id
_entity.type
_entity.pdbx_description
1 polymer ?
#
loop_
_entity_poly.entity_id
_entity_poly.type
_entity_poly.pdbx_seq_one_letter_code
_entity_poly.pdbx_strand_id
1 'polypeptide(L)'
;MLEDADLALLIAGGSGIAVSWPLVWHLLNTNRSTDTEIAPTTSPRKQKVILIWVIHEAAHLSWIGRESLAEAELLGAEIVIPRATEEIGRPDLETIIQELVDVHASAKGNKASIVASGPDGMGRKILYLIENCKEAETSARLPDLDF
;
A
#
# COMPACT_ATOMS: atom_id res chain seq x y z
N MET A 1 -0.85 13.60 2.92
CA MET A 1 -0.01 13.04 1.83
C MET A 1 0.37 11.60 2.18
N LEU A 2 1.00 10.86 1.27
CA LEU A 2 1.44 9.47 1.50
C LEU A 2 2.31 9.36 2.75
N GLU A 3 3.18 10.33 3.02
CA GLU A 3 4.06 10.39 4.20
C GLU A 3 3.32 10.65 5.53
N ASP A 4 2.11 11.21 5.49
CA ASP A 4 1.32 11.51 6.70
C ASP A 4 0.39 10.36 7.11
N ALA A 5 0.34 9.31 6.29
CA ALA A 5 -0.55 8.16 6.45
C ALA A 5 0.04 7.17 7.47
N ASP A 6 -0.80 6.59 8.30
CA ASP A 6 -0.38 5.49 9.18
C ASP A 6 -0.13 4.20 8.36
N LEU A 7 -0.84 4.05 7.25
CA LEU A 7 -0.65 2.98 6.27
C LEU A 7 -0.40 3.58 4.87
N ALA A 8 0.77 3.29 4.30
CA ALA A 8 1.11 3.60 2.92
C ALA A 8 1.06 2.31 2.09
N LEU A 9 0.05 2.18 1.22
CA LEU A 9 -0.14 1.02 0.35
C LEU A 9 0.22 1.40 -1.09
N LEU A 10 1.28 0.81 -1.62
CA LEU A 10 1.73 1.01 -2.99
C LEU A 10 1.38 -0.21 -3.82
N ILE A 11 0.74 -0.02 -4.96
CA ILE A 11 0.31 -1.09 -5.85
C ILE A 11 1.01 -0.88 -7.19
N ALA A 12 1.91 -1.79 -7.52
CA ALA A 12 2.66 -1.80 -8.77
C ALA A 12 2.14 -2.90 -9.69
N GLY A 13 1.86 -2.58 -10.95
CA GLY A 13 1.53 -3.54 -12.00
C GLY A 13 2.64 -3.59 -13.04
N GLY A 14 3.27 -4.75 -13.21
CA GLY A 14 4.37 -4.95 -14.15
C GLY A 14 5.49 -3.91 -13.93
N SER A 15 5.72 -3.06 -14.95
CA SER A 15 6.72 -2.00 -14.95
C SER A 15 6.42 -0.82 -14.03
N GLY A 16 5.19 -0.72 -13.48
CA GLY A 16 4.85 0.30 -12.48
C GLY A 16 5.73 0.24 -11.22
N ILE A 17 6.41 -0.89 -11.00
CA ILE A 17 7.42 -1.05 -9.95
C ILE A 17 8.57 -0.05 -10.07
N ALA A 18 8.91 0.41 -11.28
CA ALA A 18 9.99 1.38 -11.49
C ALA A 18 9.72 2.72 -10.77
N VAL A 19 8.45 3.06 -10.54
CA VAL A 19 8.03 4.26 -9.81
C VAL A 19 7.73 3.93 -8.34
N SER A 20 7.03 2.82 -8.09
CA SER A 20 6.66 2.45 -6.72
C SER A 20 7.86 2.04 -5.86
N TRP A 21 8.91 1.48 -6.46
CA TRP A 21 10.08 0.99 -5.72
C TRP A 21 10.92 2.12 -5.08
N PRO A 22 11.31 3.18 -5.80
CA PRO A 22 11.94 4.34 -5.18
C PRO A 22 11.07 4.99 -4.09
N LEU A 23 9.75 4.98 -4.25
CA LEU A 23 8.83 5.52 -3.23
C LEU A 23 8.83 4.69 -1.95
N VAL A 24 8.86 3.35 -2.04
CA VAL A 24 9.02 2.47 -0.86
C VAL A 24 10.30 2.83 -0.12
N TRP A 25 11.43 2.93 -0.84
CA TRP A 25 12.72 3.31 -0.26
C TRP A 25 12.71 4.69 0.41
N HIS A 26 12.08 5.66 -0.22
CA HIS A 26 11.92 7.01 0.33
C HIS A 26 11.12 6.99 1.64
N LEU A 27 10.00 6.27 1.71
CA LEU A 27 9.19 6.16 2.92
C LEU A 27 9.93 5.45 4.05
N LEU A 28 10.65 4.36 3.74
CA LEU A 28 11.46 3.63 4.71
C LEU A 28 12.58 4.49 5.31
N ASN A 29 13.30 5.24 4.45
CA ASN A 29 14.37 6.14 4.90
C ASN A 29 13.83 7.34 5.69
N THR A 30 12.67 7.87 5.32
CA THR A 30 12.01 8.97 6.03
C THR A 30 11.58 8.52 7.43
N ASN A 31 10.97 7.34 7.57
CA ASN A 31 10.61 6.75 8.86
C ASN A 31 11.81 6.51 9.78
N ARG A 32 13.00 6.28 9.22
CA ARG A 32 14.23 6.09 9.99
C ARG A 32 14.85 7.42 10.43
N SER A 33 14.77 8.44 9.58
CA SER A 33 15.39 9.74 9.82
C SER A 33 14.68 10.52 10.94
N THR A 34 13.36 10.33 11.09
CA THR A 34 12.60 10.90 12.21
C THR A 34 12.91 10.27 13.57
N ASP A 35 13.61 9.13 13.60
CA ASP A 35 13.97 8.43 14.84
C ASP A 35 15.26 8.97 15.48
N THR A 36 16.07 9.78 14.77
CA THR A 36 17.47 10.01 15.17
C THR A 36 17.81 11.42 15.70
N GLU A 37 17.03 12.49 15.49
CA GLU A 37 17.55 13.85 15.84
C GLU A 37 16.66 14.83 16.64
N ILE A 38 15.42 14.54 17.02
CA ILE A 38 14.64 15.53 17.81
C ILE A 38 13.78 14.81 18.85
N ALA A 39 13.92 15.18 20.12
CA ALA A 39 13.06 14.70 21.20
C ALA A 39 11.58 14.83 20.80
N PRO A 40 10.86 13.71 20.58
CA PRO A 40 9.52 13.79 20.02
C PRO A 40 8.54 14.12 21.14
N THR A 41 7.94 15.31 21.08
CA THR A 41 6.74 15.64 21.87
C THR A 41 5.50 14.88 21.39
N THR A 42 5.61 14.12 20.29
CA THR A 42 4.62 13.19 19.75
C THR A 42 5.35 11.95 19.24
N SER A 43 5.11 10.80 19.86
CA SER A 43 5.67 9.48 19.55
C SER A 43 5.98 9.26 18.06
N PRO A 44 7.14 8.65 17.70
CA PRO A 44 7.50 8.39 16.30
C PRO A 44 6.40 7.57 15.66
N ARG A 45 5.72 8.17 14.68
CA ARG A 45 4.61 7.54 13.98
C ARG A 45 5.20 6.49 13.05
N LYS A 46 5.18 5.22 13.48
CA LYS A 46 5.63 4.08 12.66
C LYS A 46 4.63 3.86 11.55
N GLN A 47 4.78 4.60 10.46
CA GLN A 47 4.01 4.34 9.24
C GLN A 47 4.32 2.93 8.73
N LYS A 48 3.28 2.15 8.48
CA LYS A 48 3.39 0.84 7.83
C LYS A 48 3.45 1.04 6.32
N VAL A 49 4.51 0.56 5.67
CA VAL A 49 4.67 0.61 4.22
C VAL A 49 4.42 -0.77 3.64
N ILE A 50 3.47 -0.88 2.70
CA ILE A 50 3.12 -2.14 2.05
C ILE A 50 3.19 -1.95 0.54
N LEU A 51 3.87 -2.88 -0.14
CA LEU A 51 3.98 -2.91 -1.59
C LEU A 51 3.29 -4.17 -2.13
N ILE A 52 2.23 -3.99 -2.91
CA ILE A 52 1.65 -5.05 -3.74
C ILE A 52 2.27 -4.96 -5.13
N TRP A 53 2.99 -5.99 -5.57
CA TRP A 53 3.55 -6.04 -6.92
C TRP A 53 2.92 -7.15 -7.75
N VAL A 54 2.03 -6.75 -8.65
CA VAL A 54 1.37 -7.63 -9.62
C VAL A 54 2.28 -7.83 -10.82
N ILE A 55 2.81 -9.03 -10.97
CA ILE A 55 3.68 -9.42 -12.08
C ILE A 55 2.94 -10.32 -13.07
N HIS A 56 3.21 -10.14 -14.36
CA HIS A 56 2.69 -11.04 -15.40
C HIS A 56 3.41 -12.37 -15.41
N GLU A 57 4.74 -12.32 -15.34
CA GLU A 57 5.65 -13.46 -15.37
C GLU A 57 6.56 -13.45 -14.14
N ALA A 58 6.90 -14.61 -13.59
CA ALA A 58 7.81 -14.73 -12.45
C ALA A 58 9.22 -14.19 -12.75
N ALA A 59 9.63 -14.17 -14.04
CA ALA A 59 10.88 -13.58 -14.48
C ALA A 59 10.99 -12.08 -14.15
N HIS A 60 9.88 -11.36 -14.04
CA HIS A 60 9.89 -9.94 -13.68
C HIS A 60 10.47 -9.67 -12.29
N LEU A 61 10.47 -10.67 -11.38
CA LEU A 61 11.11 -10.54 -10.06
C LEU A 61 12.59 -10.17 -10.15
N SER A 62 13.28 -10.53 -11.25
CA SER A 62 14.68 -10.19 -11.45
C SER A 62 14.90 -8.70 -11.72
N TRP A 63 13.87 -7.90 -11.97
CA TRP A 63 14.00 -6.46 -12.21
C TRP A 63 14.43 -5.68 -10.97
N ILE A 64 13.94 -6.10 -9.79
CA ILE A 64 14.38 -5.55 -8.50
C ILE A 64 15.46 -6.42 -7.87
N GLY A 65 15.37 -7.73 -8.06
CA GLY A 65 16.26 -8.69 -7.43
C GLY A 65 15.80 -9.03 -6.00
N ARG A 66 16.00 -10.29 -5.62
CA ARG A 66 15.54 -10.81 -4.32
C ARG A 66 16.24 -10.16 -3.13
N GLU A 67 17.50 -9.76 -3.30
CA GLU A 67 18.28 -9.09 -2.26
C GLU A 67 17.66 -7.75 -1.88
N SER A 68 17.34 -6.92 -2.88
CA SER A 68 16.71 -5.62 -2.63
C SER A 68 15.29 -5.74 -2.06
N LEU A 69 14.53 -6.75 -2.46
CA LEU A 69 13.23 -7.07 -1.85
C LEU A 69 13.40 -7.43 -0.36
N ALA A 70 14.32 -8.34 -0.05
CA ALA A 70 14.60 -8.76 1.32
C ALA A 70 15.14 -7.61 2.19
N GLU A 71 15.94 -6.71 1.60
CA GLU A 71 16.44 -5.52 2.28
C GLU A 71 15.30 -4.57 2.66
N ALA A 72 14.37 -4.29 1.75
CA ALA A 72 13.20 -3.48 2.05
C ALA A 72 12.31 -4.12 3.13
N GLU A 73 12.15 -5.45 3.11
CA GLU A 73 11.44 -6.18 4.18
C GLU A 73 12.14 -6.06 5.53
N LEU A 74 13.47 -6.19 5.56
CA LEU A 74 14.27 -6.00 6.76
C LEU A 74 14.14 -4.58 7.33
N LEU A 75 13.98 -3.58 6.45
CA LEU A 75 13.74 -2.19 6.82
C LEU A 75 12.31 -1.91 7.28
N GLY A 76 11.41 -2.90 7.17
CA GLY A 76 10.04 -2.84 7.70
C GLY A 76 8.94 -2.65 6.65
N ALA A 77 9.27 -2.70 5.35
CA ALA A 77 8.24 -2.82 4.32
C ALA A 77 7.64 -4.22 4.33
N GLU A 78 6.38 -4.32 3.92
CA GLU A 78 5.73 -5.60 3.66
C GLU A 78 5.52 -5.74 2.16
N ILE A 79 6.10 -6.79 1.56
CA ILE A 79 6.06 -6.99 0.12
C ILE A 79 5.13 -8.16 -0.19
N VAL A 80 4.03 -7.86 -0.88
CA VAL A 80 3.04 -8.83 -1.32
C VAL A 80 3.18 -8.99 -2.83
N ILE A 81 3.67 -10.15 -3.25
CA ILE A 81 3.75 -10.50 -4.67
C ILE A 81 2.77 -11.65 -4.93
N PRO A 82 1.58 -11.37 -5.49
CA PRO A 82 0.68 -12.42 -5.93
C PRO A 82 1.36 -13.31 -6.97
N ARG A 83 0.88 -14.55 -7.13
CA ARG A 83 1.39 -15.41 -8.21
C ARG A 83 1.23 -14.71 -9.57
N ALA A 84 2.14 -15.05 -10.47
CA ALA A 84 2.20 -14.49 -11.81
C ALA A 84 0.82 -14.56 -12.49
N THR A 85 0.38 -13.46 -13.10
CA THR A 85 -0.96 -13.41 -13.69
C THR A 85 -1.12 -14.35 -14.87
N GLU A 86 -0.02 -14.81 -15.47
CA GLU A 86 -0.04 -15.91 -16.45
C GLU A 86 -0.46 -17.25 -15.83
N GLU A 87 -0.11 -17.51 -14.56
CA GLU A 87 -0.39 -18.79 -13.89
C GLU A 87 -1.79 -18.85 -13.30
N ILE A 88 -2.29 -17.73 -12.77
CA ILE A 88 -3.55 -17.68 -11.99
C ILE A 88 -4.60 -16.71 -12.54
N GLY A 89 -4.28 -15.99 -13.61
CA GLY A 89 -5.12 -14.89 -14.09
C GLY A 89 -4.98 -13.63 -13.23
N ARG A 90 -6.03 -12.79 -13.24
CA ARG A 90 -6.00 -11.49 -12.57
C ARG A 90 -6.19 -11.68 -11.05
N PRO A 91 -5.24 -11.24 -10.19
CA PRO A 91 -5.38 -11.38 -8.75
C PRO A 91 -6.55 -10.54 -8.24
N ASP A 92 -7.20 -11.01 -7.20
CA ASP A 92 -8.27 -10.27 -6.55
C ASP A 92 -7.71 -9.18 -5.63
N LEU A 93 -7.29 -8.08 -6.27
CA LEU A 93 -6.74 -6.93 -5.58
C LEU A 93 -7.72 -6.32 -4.58
N GLU A 94 -9.03 -6.47 -4.78
CA GLU A 94 -10.03 -5.88 -3.90
C GLU A 94 -10.01 -6.53 -2.52
N THR A 95 -10.06 -7.86 -2.48
CA THR A 95 -9.94 -8.61 -1.22
C THR A 95 -8.58 -8.37 -0.56
N ILE A 96 -7.49 -8.42 -1.32
CA ILE A 96 -6.13 -8.22 -0.75
C ILE A 96 -5.99 -6.83 -0.13
N ILE A 97 -6.43 -5.79 -0.83
CA ILE A 97 -6.37 -4.41 -0.32
C ILE A 97 -7.25 -4.26 0.92
N GLN A 98 -8.47 -4.78 0.89
CA GLN A 98 -9.39 -4.70 2.03
C GLN A 98 -8.83 -5.40 3.25
N GLU A 99 -8.30 -6.63 3.11
CA GLU A 99 -7.65 -7.36 4.20
C GLU A 99 -6.46 -6.58 4.78
N LEU A 100 -5.60 -6.00 3.94
CA LEU A 100 -4.44 -5.24 4.42
C LEU A 100 -4.85 -3.94 5.13
N VAL A 101 -5.87 -3.25 4.61
CA VAL A 101 -6.43 -2.06 5.25
C VAL A 101 -7.09 -2.44 6.57
N ASP A 102 -7.82 -3.54 6.63
CA ASP A 102 -8.44 -4.01 7.86
C ASP A 102 -7.38 -4.43 8.89
N VAL A 103 -6.30 -5.08 8.49
CA VAL A 103 -5.23 -5.50 9.41
C VAL A 103 -4.44 -4.30 9.95
N HIS A 104 -4.13 -3.31 9.11
CA HIS A 104 -3.20 -2.23 9.45
C HIS A 104 -3.83 -0.86 9.71
N ALA A 105 -5.07 -0.64 9.30
CA ALA A 105 -5.79 0.62 9.43
C ALA A 105 -7.19 0.51 10.09
N SER A 106 -7.59 -0.66 10.62
CA SER A 106 -8.87 -0.80 11.36
C SER A 106 -8.97 0.04 12.63
N ALA A 107 -7.86 0.55 13.17
CA ALA A 107 -7.92 1.42 14.34
C ALA A 107 -8.56 2.77 13.97
N LYS A 108 -9.60 3.17 14.70
CA LYS A 108 -10.30 4.45 14.51
C LYS A 108 -9.28 5.60 14.46
N GLY A 109 -9.18 6.25 13.30
CA GLY A 109 -8.31 7.41 13.07
C GLY A 109 -7.04 7.14 12.27
N ASN A 110 -6.73 5.87 11.95
CA ASN A 110 -5.62 5.55 11.06
C ASN A 110 -5.94 6.00 9.63
N LYS A 111 -5.02 6.75 9.03
CA LYS A 111 -5.13 7.18 7.64
C LYS A 111 -4.42 6.18 6.74
N ALA A 112 -5.15 5.54 5.84
CA ALA A 112 -4.58 4.78 4.74
C ALA A 112 -4.42 5.67 3.50
N SER A 113 -3.25 5.64 2.86
CA SER A 113 -3.01 6.27 1.56
C SER A 113 -2.57 5.21 0.57
N ILE A 114 -3.28 5.16 -0.56
CA ILE A 114 -3.09 4.14 -1.59
C ILE A 114 -2.56 4.82 -2.86
N VAL A 115 -1.49 4.28 -3.43
CA VAL A 115 -0.90 4.73 -4.69
C VAL A 115 -0.86 3.55 -5.65
N ALA A 116 -1.37 3.73 -6.86
CA ALA A 116 -1.36 2.70 -7.89
C ALA A 116 -0.55 3.16 -9.10
N SER A 117 0.35 2.31 -9.58
CA SER A 117 1.13 2.51 -10.79
C SER A 117 1.12 1.22 -11.61
N GLY A 118 0.57 1.26 -12.82
CA GLY A 118 0.47 0.08 -13.67
C GLY A 118 -0.48 0.32 -14.85
N PRO A 119 -0.84 -0.72 -15.61
CA PRO A 119 -1.71 -0.59 -16.77
C PRO A 119 -3.07 0.00 -16.39
N ASP A 120 -3.66 0.80 -17.27
CA ASP A 120 -4.87 1.60 -17.01
C ASP A 120 -6.04 0.79 -16.43
N GLY A 121 -6.16 -0.48 -16.82
CA GLY A 121 -7.19 -1.38 -16.29
C GLY A 121 -7.03 -1.67 -14.79
N MET A 122 -5.80 -1.67 -14.28
CA MET A 122 -5.49 -1.82 -12.85
C MET A 122 -5.76 -0.52 -12.10
N GLY A 123 -5.24 0.61 -12.60
CA GLY A 123 -5.42 1.92 -11.98
C GLY A 123 -6.90 2.29 -11.82
N ARG A 124 -7.72 2.06 -12.86
CA ARG A 124 -9.17 2.30 -12.80
C ARG A 124 -9.88 1.42 -11.76
N LYS A 125 -9.49 0.15 -11.63
CA LYS A 125 -10.11 -0.76 -10.64
C LYS A 125 -9.80 -0.30 -9.21
N ILE A 126 -8.56 0.10 -8.95
CA ILE A 126 -8.13 0.61 -7.64
C ILE A 126 -8.83 1.93 -7.31
N LEU A 127 -8.94 2.84 -8.30
CA LEU A 127 -9.66 4.10 -8.12
C LEU A 127 -11.13 3.85 -7.73
N TYR A 128 -11.81 2.96 -8.46
CA TYR A 128 -13.20 2.59 -8.18
C TYR A 128 -13.36 1.97 -6.79
N LEU A 129 -12.43 1.10 -6.38
CA LEU A 129 -12.42 0.50 -5.05
C LEU A 129 -12.33 1.57 -3.95
N ILE A 130 -11.40 2.52 -4.10
CA ILE A 130 -11.18 3.59 -3.12
C ILE A 130 -12.42 4.49 -3.00
N GLU A 131 -13.09 4.79 -4.12
CA GLU A 131 -14.33 5.57 -4.11
C GLU A 131 -15.45 4.84 -3.37
N ASN A 132 -15.66 3.54 -3.64
CA ASN A 132 -16.68 2.75 -2.95
C ASN A 132 -16.41 2.61 -1.44
N CYS A 133 -15.15 2.45 -1.03
CA CYS A 133 -14.80 2.40 0.39
C CYS A 133 -15.13 3.72 1.12
N LYS A 134 -14.90 4.87 0.47
CA LYS A 134 -15.26 6.18 1.04
C LYS A 134 -16.77 6.37 1.14
N GLU A 135 -17.53 5.88 0.17
CA GLU A 135 -19.00 5.94 0.20
C GLU A 135 -19.58 5.05 1.32
N ALA A 136 -19.02 3.86 1.54
CA ALA A 136 -19.43 2.97 2.62
C ALA A 136 -19.19 3.58 4.02
N GLU A 137 -18.06 4.24 4.24
CA GLU A 137 -17.78 4.97 5.49
C GLU A 137 -18.69 6.20 5.68
N THR A 138 -19.13 6.83 4.59
CA THR A 138 -20.03 7.99 4.64
C THR A 138 -21.47 7.56 4.91
N SER A 139 -21.91 6.43 4.33
CA SER A 139 -23.24 5.85 4.56
C SER A 139 -23.38 5.31 5.99
N ALA A 140 -22.33 4.71 6.56
CA ALA A 140 -22.32 4.26 7.96
C ALA A 140 -22.27 5.41 8.99
N ARG A 141 -22.06 6.65 8.56
CA ARG A 141 -22.03 7.87 9.40
C ARG A 141 -23.34 8.65 9.45
N LEU A 142 -24.39 8.19 8.77
CA LEU A 142 -25.75 8.68 8.97
C LEU A 142 -26.46 7.77 9.98
N PRO A 143 -26.38 8.03 11.31
CA PRO A 143 -27.39 7.49 12.19
C PRO A 143 -28.72 8.13 11.82
N ASP A 144 -29.76 7.31 11.80
CA ASP A 144 -31.15 7.68 11.59
C ASP A 144 -31.47 9.00 12.30
N LEU A 145 -31.70 10.05 11.52
CA LEU A 145 -32.53 11.17 11.94
C LEU A 145 -33.97 10.70 11.78
N ASP A 146 -34.40 9.85 12.70
CA ASP A 146 -35.82 9.65 12.99
C ASP A 146 -36.36 10.96 13.57
N PHE A 147 -37.18 11.65 12.79
CA PHE A 147 -38.11 12.69 13.24
C PHE A 147 -39.53 12.13 13.29
#